data_AF-A0AAI9KU48-F1
#
_entry.id   AF-A0AAI9KU48-F1
#
_cell.length_a   1.000
_cell.length_b   1.000
_cell.length_c   1.000
_cell.angle_alpha   90.00
_cell.angle_beta   90.00
_cell.angle_gamma   90.00
#
_symmetry.space_group_name_H-M   'P 1'
#
loop_
_entity.id
_entity.type
_entity.pdbx_description
1 polymer ?
#
loop_
_entity_poly.entity_id
_entity_poly.type
_entity_poly.pdbx_seq_one_letter_code
_entity_poly.pdbx_strand_id
1 'polypeptide(L)'
;MTRSAKVGEDVNISDLHGSLTALEQVLAQLAPWQPDHYLLLGDLLNHGPRNPVPAGYDPAAVAARLNQLAPRIMAVRGNCDSEVDQMLLHFPITAPYNQLLVDGRRWFVSHGHLYESGNVPLPAGSLFISGHTHVPVLRQEGEMILMNPGSICFPRGEWVASYGCYDGGCMSIHACKDGETLMQLVL
;
A
#
# COMPACT_ATOMS: atom_id res chain seq x y z
N MET A 1 -32.33 -6.66 -11.71
CA MET A 1 -31.05 -6.67 -12.45
C MET A 1 -29.96 -6.97 -11.43
N THR A 2 -29.56 -8.24 -11.36
CA THR A 2 -28.47 -8.73 -10.52
C THR A 2 -27.17 -8.08 -10.99
N ARG A 3 -26.64 -7.12 -10.22
CA ARG A 3 -25.23 -6.77 -10.33
C ARG A 3 -24.48 -8.07 -10.03
N SER A 4 -23.80 -8.64 -11.03
CA SER A 4 -22.70 -9.58 -10.75
C SER A 4 -21.81 -8.87 -9.74
N ALA A 5 -21.53 -9.49 -8.59
CA ALA A 5 -20.63 -8.92 -7.60
C ALA A 5 -19.31 -8.62 -8.32
N LYS A 6 -18.98 -7.33 -8.48
CA LYS A 6 -17.61 -6.93 -8.76
C LYS A 6 -16.81 -7.53 -7.59
N VAL A 7 -15.83 -8.39 -7.88
CA VAL A 7 -14.87 -8.79 -6.85
C VAL A 7 -14.14 -7.50 -6.45
N GLY A 8 -14.00 -7.26 -5.15
CA GLY A 8 -13.49 -6.01 -4.63
C GLY A 8 -12.11 -5.69 -5.22
N GLU A 9 -11.99 -4.48 -5.77
CA GLU A 9 -10.76 -3.98 -6.37
C GLU A 9 -9.96 -3.23 -5.30
N ASP A 10 -8.97 -3.91 -4.69
CA ASP A 10 -8.15 -3.37 -3.60
C ASP A 10 -6.82 -2.81 -4.14
N VAL A 11 -6.46 -1.58 -3.74
CA VAL A 11 -5.14 -0.99 -4.03
C VAL A 11 -4.26 -1.06 -2.80
N ASN A 12 -2.97 -1.37 -3.00
CA ASN A 12 -1.94 -1.28 -1.97
C ASN A 12 -1.00 -0.11 -2.30
N ILE A 13 -0.86 0.85 -1.38
CA ILE A 13 0.02 2.02 -1.53
C ILE A 13 0.91 2.11 -0.29
N SER A 14 2.20 2.37 -0.48
CA SER A 14 3.16 2.48 0.62
C SER A 14 4.07 3.70 0.47
N ASP A 15 4.62 4.16 1.61
CA ASP A 15 5.74 5.09 1.68
C ASP A 15 5.45 6.39 0.90
N LEU A 16 4.36 7.07 1.29
CA LEU A 16 3.89 8.33 0.69
C LEU A 16 4.78 9.50 1.11
N HIS A 17 5.29 9.46 2.35
CA HIS A 17 6.23 10.43 2.91
C HIS A 17 5.80 11.90 2.77
N GLY A 18 4.50 12.16 2.85
CA GLY A 18 3.93 13.50 2.76
C GLY A 18 4.04 14.15 1.38
N SER A 19 4.37 13.42 0.31
CA SER A 19 4.37 13.96 -1.06
C SER A 19 2.95 14.01 -1.62
N LEU A 20 2.38 15.22 -1.70
CA LEU A 20 1.07 15.43 -2.34
C LEU A 20 1.14 15.11 -3.84
N THR A 21 2.24 15.47 -4.50
CA THR A 21 2.44 15.19 -5.93
C THR A 21 2.39 13.69 -6.20
N ALA A 22 3.09 12.88 -5.41
CA ALA A 22 3.07 11.42 -5.56
C ALA A 22 1.67 10.85 -5.31
N LEU A 23 0.99 11.34 -4.26
CA LEU A 23 -0.38 10.91 -3.94
C LEU A 23 -1.37 11.23 -5.08
N GLU A 24 -1.38 12.46 -5.59
CA GLU A 24 -2.29 12.82 -6.69
C GLU A 24 -1.97 12.07 -7.98
N GLN A 25 -0.69 11.82 -8.24
CA GLN A 25 -0.27 11.04 -9.40
C GLN A 25 -0.83 9.61 -9.35
N VAL A 26 -0.69 8.90 -8.22
CA VAL A 26 -1.24 7.55 -8.09
C VAL A 26 -2.77 7.56 -8.09
N LEU A 27 -3.41 8.52 -7.41
CA LEU A 27 -4.88 8.65 -7.42
C LEU A 27 -5.44 8.92 -8.81
N ALA A 28 -4.72 9.67 -9.66
CA ALA A 28 -5.11 9.89 -11.05
C ALA A 28 -5.08 8.59 -11.86
N GLN A 29 -4.09 7.71 -11.65
CA GLN A 29 -4.04 6.39 -12.29
C GLN A 29 -5.17 5.48 -11.85
N LEU A 30 -5.61 5.61 -10.59
CA LEU A 30 -6.66 4.80 -9.99
C LEU A 30 -8.08 5.32 -10.28
N ALA A 31 -8.21 6.56 -10.75
CA ALA A 31 -9.51 7.19 -10.98
C ALA A 31 -10.39 6.44 -12.00
N PRO A 32 -9.87 5.88 -13.11
CA PRO A 32 -10.65 5.04 -14.02
C PRO A 32 -11.09 3.71 -13.38
N TRP A 33 -10.27 3.16 -12.48
CA TRP A 33 -10.52 1.86 -11.83
C TRP A 33 -11.60 1.97 -10.75
N GLN A 34 -11.59 3.06 -9.98
CA GLN A 34 -12.47 3.30 -8.84
C GLN A 34 -12.42 2.15 -7.81
N PRO A 35 -11.26 1.95 -7.16
CA PRO A 35 -11.10 0.89 -6.18
C PRO A 35 -12.09 1.02 -5.02
N ASP A 36 -12.48 -0.15 -4.51
CA ASP A 36 -13.39 -0.26 -3.38
C ASP A 36 -12.65 0.12 -2.09
N HIS A 37 -11.40 -0.34 -1.94
CA HIS A 37 -10.58 -0.07 -0.77
C HIS A 37 -9.13 0.30 -1.12
N TYR A 38 -8.52 1.08 -0.22
CA TYR A 38 -7.11 1.47 -0.24
C TYR A 38 -6.42 0.92 1.01
N LEU A 39 -5.47 0.02 0.81
CA LEU A 39 -4.57 -0.48 1.84
C LEU A 39 -3.32 0.41 1.86
N LEU A 40 -3.22 1.26 2.89
CA LEU A 40 -2.06 2.13 3.09
C LEU A 40 -1.06 1.45 4.02
N LEU A 41 0.13 1.16 3.52
CA LEU A 41 1.12 0.34 4.21
C LEU A 41 2.05 1.14 5.14
N GLY A 42 1.70 2.36 5.52
CA GLY A 42 2.45 3.20 6.46
C GLY A 42 3.38 4.22 5.82
N ASP A 43 4.00 5.05 6.66
CA ASP A 43 4.86 6.18 6.31
C ASP A 43 4.12 7.20 5.43
N LEU A 44 3.04 7.76 5.99
CA LEU A 44 2.04 8.53 5.25
C LEU A 44 2.41 10.00 5.09
N LEU A 45 2.81 10.65 6.19
CA LEU A 45 2.94 12.12 6.28
C LEU A 45 4.38 12.59 6.50
N ASN A 46 5.09 11.95 7.43
CA ASN A 46 6.47 12.30 7.74
C ASN A 46 7.42 11.82 6.63
N HIS A 47 8.29 12.71 6.14
CA HIS A 47 9.26 12.33 5.10
C HIS A 47 10.32 11.33 5.59
N GLY A 48 10.50 11.23 6.91
CA GLY A 48 11.50 10.37 7.51
C GLY A 48 12.87 11.06 7.61
N PRO A 49 13.51 11.10 8.80
CA PRO A 49 14.76 11.84 9.01
C PRO A 49 15.95 11.40 8.14
N ARG A 50 15.87 10.20 7.55
CA ARG A 50 16.93 9.62 6.70
C ARG A 50 16.71 9.90 5.21
N ASN A 51 15.56 10.44 4.83
CA ASN A 51 15.21 10.77 3.46
C ASN A 51 15.30 12.29 3.24
N PRO A 52 15.60 12.75 2.02
CA PRO A 52 15.45 14.16 1.68
C PRO A 52 13.98 14.57 1.76
N VAL A 53 13.71 15.88 1.80
CA VAL A 53 12.35 16.39 1.63
C VAL A 53 11.88 16.07 0.19
N PRO A 54 10.75 15.37 0.01
CA PRO A 54 10.32 14.97 -1.32
C PRO A 54 9.76 16.13 -2.13
N ALA A 55 9.69 15.96 -3.45
CA ALA A 55 8.98 16.89 -4.31
C ALA A 55 7.49 16.93 -3.92
N GLY A 56 6.93 18.14 -3.82
CA GLY A 56 5.54 18.32 -3.40
C GLY A 56 5.25 17.92 -1.96
N TYR A 57 6.24 18.00 -1.07
CA TYR A 57 6.05 17.73 0.37
C TYR A 57 5.05 18.72 0.99
N ASP A 58 3.86 18.21 1.31
CA ASP A 58 2.80 18.95 2.00
C ASP A 58 1.95 17.96 2.84
N PRO A 59 2.42 17.60 4.05
CA PRO A 59 1.73 16.65 4.91
C PRO A 59 0.29 17.04 5.25
N ALA A 60 0.02 18.35 5.41
CA ALA A 60 -1.32 18.83 5.73
C ALA A 60 -2.29 18.62 4.55
N ALA A 61 -1.85 18.90 3.32
CA ALA A 61 -2.65 18.64 2.14
C ALA A 61 -2.82 17.14 1.86
N VAL A 62 -1.78 16.33 2.09
CA VAL A 62 -1.87 14.86 2.02
C VAL A 62 -2.92 14.34 2.99
N ALA A 63 -2.90 14.79 4.26
CA ALA A 63 -3.90 14.40 5.24
C ALA A 63 -5.32 14.79 4.81
N ALA A 64 -5.52 16.04 4.37
CA ALA A 64 -6.79 16.53 3.87
C ALA A 64 -7.30 15.69 2.68
N ARG A 65 -6.40 15.29 1.78
CA ARG A 65 -6.73 14.47 0.61
C ARG A 65 -7.12 13.04 1.00
N LEU A 66 -6.33 12.38 1.84
CA LEU A 66 -6.62 11.02 2.32
C LEU A 66 -7.91 10.98 3.13
N ASN A 67 -8.22 12.02 3.91
CA ASN A 67 -9.45 12.11 4.69
C ASN A 67 -10.73 12.08 3.83
N GLN A 68 -10.66 12.49 2.56
CA GLN A 68 -11.79 12.36 1.62
C GLN A 68 -12.06 10.89 1.22
N LEU A 69 -11.08 10.02 1.42
CA LEU A 69 -11.15 8.59 1.11
C LEU A 69 -11.30 7.73 2.38
N ALA A 70 -11.34 8.34 3.57
CA ALA A 70 -11.26 7.67 4.88
C ALA A 70 -12.17 6.43 5.04
N PRO A 71 -13.45 6.43 4.61
CA PRO A 71 -14.31 5.24 4.76
C PRO A 71 -13.85 4.01 3.96
N ARG A 72 -12.93 4.20 3.00
CA ARG A 72 -12.38 3.15 2.13
C ARG A 72 -10.93 2.82 2.46
N ILE A 73 -10.33 3.44 3.49
CA ILE A 73 -8.93 3.23 3.83
C ILE A 73 -8.81 2.22 4.97
N MET A 74 -7.93 1.23 4.77
CA MET A 74 -7.34 0.42 5.82
C MET A 74 -5.85 0.74 5.87
N ALA A 75 -5.31 1.04 7.06
CA ALA A 75 -3.90 1.40 7.19
C ALA A 75 -3.19 0.59 8.27
N VAL A 76 -1.88 0.47 8.12
CA VAL A 76 -0.96 -0.04 9.14
C VAL A 76 0.11 1.00 9.42
N ARG A 77 0.62 1.00 10.65
CA ARG A 77 1.59 2.00 11.11
C ARG A 77 2.95 1.78 10.45
N GLY A 78 3.50 2.81 9.83
CA GLY A 78 4.89 2.89 9.42
C GLY A 78 5.83 3.36 10.53
N ASN A 79 7.14 3.22 10.34
CA ASN A 79 8.12 3.62 11.35
C ASN A 79 8.32 5.15 11.44
N CYS A 80 7.89 5.90 10.43
CA CYS A 80 7.91 7.36 10.42
C CYS A 80 6.60 7.97 10.92
N ASP A 81 5.53 7.18 11.03
CA ASP A 81 4.23 7.63 11.52
C ASP A 81 4.22 7.82 13.05
N SER A 82 3.53 8.86 13.50
CA SER A 82 3.48 9.32 14.87
C SER A 82 2.05 9.58 15.35
N GLU A 83 1.88 9.87 16.64
CA GLU A 83 0.59 10.24 17.22
C GLU A 83 0.02 11.53 16.60
N VAL A 84 0.89 12.47 16.21
CA VAL A 84 0.48 13.72 15.53
C VAL A 84 -0.13 13.41 14.17
N ASP A 85 0.41 12.43 13.43
CA ASP A 85 -0.15 12.03 12.13
C ASP A 85 -1.55 11.42 12.31
N GLN A 86 -1.75 10.60 13.34
CA GLN A 86 -3.07 10.06 13.68
C GLN A 86 -4.06 11.17 14.07
N MET A 87 -3.61 12.27 14.70
CA MET A 87 -4.48 13.41 15.01
C MET A 87 -4.97 14.15 13.75
N LEU A 88 -4.25 14.06 12.63
CA LEU A 88 -4.63 14.68 11.35
C LEU A 88 -5.48 13.76 10.46
N LEU A 89 -5.32 12.44 10.60
CA LEU A 89 -6.00 11.45 9.75
C LEU A 89 -7.29 10.93 10.39
N HIS A 90 -8.37 10.95 9.63
CA HIS A 90 -9.72 10.55 10.07
C HIS A 90 -9.98 9.04 9.94
N PHE A 91 -8.93 8.24 9.88
CA PHE A 91 -8.96 6.78 9.84
C PHE A 91 -7.84 6.22 10.73
N PRO A 92 -7.97 4.99 11.24
CA PRO A 92 -6.95 4.41 12.12
C PRO A 92 -5.66 4.09 11.37
N ILE A 93 -4.53 4.56 11.89
CA ILE A 93 -3.19 4.25 11.35
C ILE A 93 -2.29 3.52 12.36
N THR A 94 -2.72 3.37 13.61
CA THR A 94 -1.83 2.94 14.70
C THR A 94 -1.62 1.43 14.78
N ALA A 95 -2.43 0.63 14.09
CA ALA A 95 -2.33 -0.82 14.08
C ALA A 95 -0.97 -1.28 13.51
N PRO A 96 -0.18 -2.10 14.23
CA PRO A 96 1.13 -2.54 13.75
C PRO A 96 1.03 -3.54 12.58
N TYR A 97 -0.12 -4.20 12.45
CA TYR A 97 -0.49 -5.08 11.35
C TYR A 97 -2.01 -5.22 11.28
N ASN A 98 -2.51 -5.69 10.13
CA ASN A 98 -3.87 -6.17 9.94
C ASN A 98 -3.85 -7.59 9.36
N GLN A 99 -4.95 -8.33 9.56
CA GLN A 99 -5.18 -9.61 8.88
C GLN A 99 -6.51 -9.55 8.15
N LEU A 100 -6.48 -9.88 6.85
CA LEU A 100 -7.66 -9.91 5.99
C LEU A 100 -7.89 -11.34 5.49
N LEU A 101 -9.15 -11.72 5.31
CA LEU A 101 -9.53 -12.96 4.66
C LEU A 101 -10.15 -12.62 3.31
N VAL A 102 -9.37 -12.80 2.24
CA VAL A 102 -9.74 -12.43 0.87
C VAL A 102 -9.68 -13.68 0.01
N ASP A 103 -10.78 -14.03 -0.64
CA ASP A 103 -10.90 -15.20 -1.53
C ASP A 103 -10.35 -16.51 -0.92
N GLY A 104 -10.66 -16.73 0.37
CA GLY A 104 -10.25 -17.92 1.10
C GLY A 104 -8.77 -17.93 1.53
N ARG A 105 -8.02 -16.86 1.25
CA ARG A 105 -6.62 -16.68 1.66
C ARG A 105 -6.51 -15.70 2.81
N ARG A 106 -5.51 -15.91 3.67
CA ARG A 106 -5.14 -14.94 4.70
C ARG A 106 -4.11 -13.98 4.14
N TRP A 107 -4.38 -12.69 4.26
CA TRP A 107 -3.42 -11.63 4.01
C TRP A 107 -2.93 -11.11 5.35
N PHE A 108 -1.62 -11.10 5.55
CA PHE A 108 -0.98 -10.43 6.66
C PHE A 108 -0.37 -9.13 6.14
N VAL A 109 -0.91 -8.01 6.60
CA VAL A 109 -0.55 -6.67 6.13
C VAL A 109 0.20 -5.97 7.25
N SER A 110 1.43 -5.53 7.00
CA SER A 110 2.22 -4.74 7.96
C SER A 110 3.10 -3.76 7.21
N HIS A 111 3.71 -2.77 7.87
CA HIS A 111 4.66 -1.90 7.16
C HIS A 111 5.95 -2.64 6.79
N GLY A 112 6.40 -3.62 7.58
CA GLY A 112 7.63 -4.39 7.34
C GLY A 112 8.82 -4.02 8.22
N HIS A 113 8.68 -3.06 9.13
CA HIS A 113 9.73 -2.71 10.11
C HIS A 113 9.68 -3.53 11.40
N LEU A 114 8.56 -4.22 11.68
CA LEU A 114 8.36 -5.04 12.90
C LEU A 114 8.27 -6.54 12.61
N TYR A 115 7.77 -6.88 11.43
CA TYR A 115 7.48 -8.26 11.05
C TYR A 115 8.23 -8.61 9.78
N GLU A 116 8.77 -9.82 9.77
CA GLU A 116 9.41 -10.44 8.62
C GLU A 116 8.58 -11.68 8.24
N SER A 117 8.51 -11.99 6.94
CA SER A 117 7.69 -13.10 6.43
C SER A 117 8.02 -14.45 7.11
N GLY A 118 9.30 -14.72 7.38
CA GLY A 118 9.74 -15.96 8.02
C GLY A 118 9.35 -16.12 9.50
N ASN A 119 8.93 -15.04 10.17
CA ASN A 119 8.64 -15.03 11.60
C ASN A 119 7.14 -14.99 11.93
N VAL A 120 6.27 -14.88 10.92
CA VAL A 120 4.82 -14.87 11.10
C VAL A 120 4.25 -16.23 10.68
N PRO A 121 3.65 -17.00 11.60
CA PRO A 121 3.09 -18.31 11.27
C PRO A 121 1.79 -18.15 10.46
N LEU A 122 1.90 -18.22 9.14
CA LEU A 122 0.79 -18.12 8.20
C LEU A 122 0.49 -19.48 7.55
N PRO A 123 -0.79 -19.79 7.26
CA PRO A 123 -1.16 -20.95 6.46
C PRO A 123 -0.53 -20.90 5.05
N ALA A 124 -0.34 -22.06 4.43
CA ALA A 124 0.02 -22.16 3.02
C ALA A 124 -0.95 -21.38 2.12
N GLY A 125 -0.42 -20.71 1.10
CA GLY A 125 -1.15 -19.85 0.17
C GLY A 125 -1.47 -18.45 0.71
N SER A 126 -1.02 -18.09 1.92
CA SER A 126 -1.21 -16.76 2.49
C SER A 126 -0.34 -15.70 1.80
N LEU A 127 -0.80 -14.45 1.87
CA LEU A 127 -0.06 -13.29 1.40
C LEU A 127 0.58 -12.57 2.57
N PHE A 128 1.85 -12.21 2.43
CA PHE A 128 2.54 -11.28 3.31
C PHE A 128 2.76 -9.97 2.54
N ILE A 129 2.03 -8.92 2.93
CA ILE A 129 2.00 -7.62 2.27
C ILE A 129 2.76 -6.60 3.13
N SER A 130 3.76 -5.94 2.55
CA SER A 130 4.64 -5.01 3.26
C SER A 130 5.10 -3.81 2.45
N GLY A 131 5.58 -2.77 3.13
CA GLY A 131 6.18 -1.55 2.57
C GLY A 131 7.66 -1.43 2.97
N HIS A 132 8.06 -0.25 3.46
CA HIS A 132 9.31 0.04 4.19
C HIS A 132 10.61 -0.03 3.39
N THR A 133 10.80 -1.07 2.59
CA THR A 133 12.03 -1.25 1.80
C THR A 133 12.06 -0.37 0.55
N HIS A 134 10.89 0.12 0.13
CA HIS A 134 10.66 0.88 -1.10
C HIS A 134 11.02 0.12 -2.39
N VAL A 135 11.17 -1.20 -2.30
CA VAL A 135 11.51 -2.07 -3.42
C VAL A 135 10.30 -2.95 -3.73
N PRO A 136 9.74 -2.87 -4.95
CA PRO A 136 8.62 -3.70 -5.32
C PRO A 136 9.02 -5.18 -5.31
N VAL A 137 8.15 -6.01 -4.75
CA VAL A 137 8.30 -7.46 -4.67
C VAL A 137 6.96 -8.08 -4.98
N LEU A 138 6.92 -9.03 -5.91
CA LEU A 138 5.77 -9.90 -6.09
C LEU A 138 6.24 -11.27 -6.52
N ARG A 139 6.31 -12.22 -5.58
CA ARG A 139 6.77 -13.59 -5.85
C ARG A 139 6.26 -14.58 -4.82
N GLN A 140 6.23 -15.85 -5.21
CA GLN A 140 6.06 -16.94 -4.28
C GLN A 140 7.40 -17.23 -3.57
N GLU A 141 7.35 -17.40 -2.25
CA GLU A 141 8.47 -17.80 -1.40
C GLU A 141 8.02 -18.95 -0.50
N GLY A 142 8.45 -20.16 -0.85
CA GLY A 142 7.92 -21.39 -0.23
C GLY A 142 6.41 -21.51 -0.47
N GLU A 143 5.65 -21.62 0.62
CA GLU A 143 4.19 -21.72 0.58
C GLU A 143 3.49 -20.36 0.70
N MET A 144 4.22 -19.26 0.83
CA MET A 144 3.64 -17.91 0.97
C MET A 144 3.86 -17.08 -0.29
N ILE A 145 3.08 -16.03 -0.44
CA ILE A 145 3.23 -15.03 -1.49
C ILE A 145 3.67 -13.72 -0.84
N LEU A 146 4.82 -13.21 -1.25
CA LEU A 146 5.32 -11.93 -0.77
C LEU A 146 4.91 -10.82 -1.74
N MET A 147 4.38 -9.74 -1.18
CA MET A 147 4.00 -8.56 -1.93
C MET A 147 4.53 -7.31 -1.23
N ASN A 148 5.19 -6.46 -2.01
CA ASN A 148 5.54 -5.10 -1.64
C ASN A 148 5.25 -4.21 -2.84
N PRO A 149 4.38 -3.18 -2.74
CA PRO A 149 4.03 -2.36 -3.88
C PRO A 149 5.17 -1.41 -4.30
N GLY A 150 6.29 -1.39 -3.56
CA GLY A 150 7.32 -0.35 -3.69
C GLY A 150 6.90 0.93 -2.95
N SER A 151 7.59 2.02 -3.24
CA SER A 151 7.25 3.35 -2.72
C SER A 151 6.71 4.22 -3.85
N ILE A 152 5.66 4.99 -3.59
CA ILE A 152 5.20 6.01 -4.55
C ILE A 152 6.08 7.27 -4.52
N CYS A 153 6.88 7.48 -3.46
CA CYS A 153 7.63 8.71 -3.23
C CYS A 153 9.15 8.53 -3.39
N PHE A 154 9.72 7.46 -2.81
CA PHE A 154 11.15 7.20 -2.76
C PHE A 154 11.51 5.79 -3.25
N PRO A 155 11.22 5.44 -4.52
CA PRO A 155 11.60 4.13 -5.05
C PRO A 155 13.12 3.90 -4.94
N ARG A 156 13.54 2.66 -4.73
CA ARG A 156 14.96 2.31 -4.55
C ARG A 156 15.50 1.41 -5.66
N GLY A 157 16.80 1.55 -5.95
CA GLY A 157 17.47 0.80 -7.00
C GLY A 157 17.04 1.26 -8.39
N GLU A 158 16.85 0.31 -9.30
CA GLU A 158 16.40 0.57 -10.69
C GLU A 158 14.88 0.73 -10.80
N TRP A 159 14.14 0.66 -9.68
CA TRP A 159 12.69 0.69 -9.69
C TRP A 159 12.13 2.11 -9.78
N VAL A 160 10.95 2.22 -10.39
CA VAL A 160 10.18 3.46 -10.47
C VAL A 160 9.14 3.52 -9.35
N ALA A 161 8.56 4.70 -9.12
CA ALA A 161 7.44 4.85 -8.20
C ALA A 161 6.29 3.92 -8.59
N SER A 162 5.76 3.14 -7.65
CA SER A 162 4.82 2.07 -7.97
C SER A 162 3.76 1.84 -6.88
N TYR A 163 2.66 1.21 -7.29
CA TYR A 163 1.54 0.81 -6.44
C TYR A 163 1.08 -0.59 -6.79
N GLY A 164 0.37 -1.26 -5.87
CA GLY A 164 -0.15 -2.60 -6.08
C GLY A 164 -1.65 -2.63 -6.30
N CYS A 165 -2.13 -3.60 -7.07
CA CYS A 165 -3.56 -3.86 -7.27
C CYS A 165 -3.86 -5.34 -7.04
N TYR A 166 -5.04 -5.59 -6.49
CA TYR A 166 -5.65 -6.91 -6.46
C TYR A 166 -6.96 -6.90 -7.25
N ASP A 167 -7.07 -7.80 -8.21
CA ASP A 167 -8.28 -8.01 -9.00
C ASP A 167 -8.54 -9.51 -9.16
N GLY A 168 -9.59 -10.02 -8.52
CA GLY A 168 -10.16 -11.33 -8.85
C GLY A 168 -9.19 -12.51 -8.81
N GLY A 169 -8.26 -12.55 -7.86
CA GLY A 169 -7.24 -13.59 -7.75
C GLY A 169 -5.93 -13.27 -8.48
N CYS A 170 -5.77 -12.06 -9.03
CA CYS A 170 -4.51 -11.59 -9.58
C CYS A 170 -3.96 -10.45 -8.73
N MET A 171 -2.70 -10.56 -8.31
CA MET A 171 -1.94 -9.46 -7.72
C MET A 171 -1.04 -8.86 -8.79
N SER A 172 -0.94 -7.54 -8.84
CA SER A 172 -0.06 -6.83 -9.78
C SER A 172 0.58 -5.60 -9.14
N ILE A 173 1.71 -5.17 -9.69
CA ILE A 173 2.40 -3.93 -9.33
C ILE A 173 2.52 -3.07 -10.59
N HIS A 174 2.15 -1.80 -10.49
CA HIS A 174 2.08 -0.86 -11.60
C HIS A 174 2.93 0.38 -11.33
N ALA A 175 3.53 0.93 -12.39
CA ALA A 175 4.22 2.20 -12.33
C ALA A 175 3.23 3.37 -12.14
N CYS A 176 3.54 4.31 -11.23
CA CYS A 176 2.72 5.50 -11.01
C CYS A 176 2.73 6.47 -12.21
N LYS A 177 3.75 6.40 -13.06
CA LYS A 177 3.95 7.32 -14.19
C LYS A 177 2.88 7.16 -15.27
N ASP A 178 2.59 5.91 -15.63
CA ASP A 178 1.80 5.56 -16.82
C ASP A 178 0.93 4.32 -16.61
N GLY A 179 0.95 3.70 -15.42
CA GLY A 179 0.18 2.50 -15.13
C GLY A 179 0.77 1.21 -15.71
N GLU A 180 1.99 1.25 -16.27
CA GLU A 180 2.65 0.05 -16.80
C GLU A 180 2.75 -1.04 -15.73
N THR A 181 2.33 -2.26 -16.08
CA THR A 181 2.47 -3.42 -15.19
C THR A 181 3.93 -3.84 -15.09
N LEU A 182 4.52 -3.68 -13.91
CA LEU A 182 5.89 -4.07 -13.59
C LEU A 182 5.99 -5.54 -13.21
N MET A 183 5.00 -6.03 -12.45
CA MET A 183 4.92 -7.41 -11.98
C MET A 183 3.47 -7.86 -11.92
N GLN A 184 3.23 -9.16 -12.10
CA GLN A 184 1.91 -9.77 -11.92
C GLN A 184 2.05 -11.22 -11.50
N LEU A 185 1.09 -11.69 -10.69
CA LEU A 185 1.02 -13.07 -10.21
C LEU A 185 -0.43 -13.46 -9.99
N VAL A 186 -0.84 -14.57 -10.61
CA VAL A 186 -2.13 -15.21 -10.35
C VAL A 186 -2.01 -16.07 -9.10
N LEU A 187 -2.94 -15.92 -8.15
CA LEU A 187 -2.88 -16.47 -6.79
C LEU A 187 -3.50 -17.86 -6.68
#